data_AF-A0A7W4I9F6-F1
#
_entry.id   AF-A0A7W4I9F6-F1
#
_cell.length_a   1.000
_cell.length_b   1.000
_cell.length_c   1.000
_cell.angle_alpha   90.00
_cell.angle_beta   90.00
_cell.angle_gamma   90.00
#
_symmetry.space_group_name_H-M   'P 1'
#
loop_
_entity.id
_entity.type
_entity.pdbx_description
1 polymer ?
#
loop_
_entity_poly.entity_id
_entity_poly.type
_entity_poly.pdbx_seq_one_letter_code
_entity_poly.pdbx_strand_id
1 'polypeptide(L)'
;MIERATQGATTRDAMTGGGRVAGPVPDRASLRAAALAHLARFGTTRAGLAQVLERSVQRWARRAAEAGAPADDVAARVGPLGRAIAQVVDEMVALGAVDDAAFAGSRARSLTRTGRSRRAVQAHLAARGVEAELVGSVLDETLGARGQEGAEMELGAALVFARRRRAGPFAPPGADDDGAVRRRKVLEAMARAGFGRATAEAALDMDPAEAEDRIIRMKTT
;
A
#
# COMPACT_ATOMS: atom_id res chain seq x y z
N MET A 1 -42.30 -74.40 -13.59
CA MET A 1 -41.06 -75.16 -13.85
C MET A 1 -40.41 -74.51 -15.06
N ILE A 2 -39.07 -74.28 -15.02
CA ILE A 2 -38.20 -73.82 -16.13
C ILE A 2 -38.31 -72.29 -16.42
N GLU A 3 -37.27 -71.47 -16.57
CA GLU A 3 -35.82 -71.48 -16.30
C GLU A 3 -35.27 -70.04 -16.33
N ARG A 4 -34.11 -69.89 -15.70
CA ARG A 4 -33.05 -68.86 -15.73
C ARG A 4 -32.95 -67.84 -16.90
N ALA A 5 -32.71 -66.60 -16.46
CA ALA A 5 -31.57 -65.69 -16.74
C ALA A 5 -31.11 -65.36 -18.18
N THR A 6 -31.04 -64.05 -18.48
CA THR A 6 -29.95 -63.35 -19.21
C THR A 6 -30.23 -61.83 -19.19
N GLN A 7 -29.52 -61.05 -18.38
CA GLN A 7 -28.48 -60.09 -18.79
C GLN A 7 -28.84 -59.17 -19.96
N GLY A 8 -29.17 -57.92 -19.63
CA GLY A 8 -29.13 -56.77 -20.51
C GLY A 8 -28.45 -55.61 -19.77
N ALA A 9 -27.13 -55.58 -19.81
CA ALA A 9 -26.35 -54.41 -19.38
C ALA A 9 -26.66 -53.25 -20.33
N THR A 10 -27.21 -52.15 -19.81
CA THR A 10 -27.30 -50.89 -20.54
C THR A 10 -26.67 -49.77 -19.72
N THR A 11 -25.47 -49.44 -20.17
CA THR A 11 -24.91 -48.08 -20.30
C THR A 11 -24.91 -47.22 -19.04
N ARG A 12 -23.72 -47.20 -18.43
CA ARG A 12 -23.24 -46.19 -17.49
C ARG A 12 -23.63 -44.79 -17.95
N ASP A 13 -24.47 -44.16 -17.13
CA ASP A 13 -24.75 -42.74 -17.16
C ASP A 13 -23.45 -41.98 -16.90
N ALA A 14 -22.86 -41.45 -17.97
CA ALA A 14 -21.71 -40.58 -17.92
C ALA A 14 -22.18 -39.22 -17.38
N MET A 15 -22.19 -39.09 -16.06
CA MET A 15 -22.24 -37.81 -15.36
C MET A 15 -21.06 -36.94 -15.85
N THR A 16 -21.33 -36.18 -16.90
CA THR A 16 -20.46 -35.14 -17.41
C THR A 16 -20.35 -34.06 -16.35
N GLY A 17 -19.12 -33.75 -15.99
CA GLY A 17 -18.77 -32.93 -14.84
C GLY A 17 -19.49 -31.59 -14.85
N GLY A 18 -20.23 -31.33 -13.76
CA GLY A 18 -20.72 -29.99 -13.45
C GLY A 18 -19.54 -29.04 -13.34
N GLY A 19 -19.31 -28.25 -14.38
CA GLY A 19 -18.37 -27.14 -14.37
C GLY A 19 -18.71 -26.28 -13.14
N ARG A 20 -17.72 -26.06 -12.27
CA ARG A 20 -17.87 -25.22 -11.08
C ARG A 20 -18.27 -23.83 -11.55
N VAL A 21 -19.57 -23.54 -11.55
CA VAL A 21 -20.12 -22.25 -11.97
C VAL A 21 -19.40 -21.18 -11.19
N ALA A 22 -18.65 -20.32 -11.88
CA ALA A 22 -18.13 -19.11 -11.27
C ALA A 22 -19.34 -18.39 -10.70
N GLY A 23 -19.34 -18.16 -9.38
CA GLY A 23 -20.50 -17.60 -8.66
C GLY A 23 -21.07 -16.33 -9.30
N PRO A 24 -22.17 -15.77 -8.76
CA PRO A 24 -22.92 -14.70 -9.42
C PRO A 24 -22.03 -13.56 -9.91
N VAL A 25 -22.36 -13.03 -11.09
CA VAL A 25 -21.66 -11.87 -11.68
C VAL A 25 -21.67 -10.74 -10.63
N PRO A 26 -20.53 -10.08 -10.36
CA PRO A 26 -20.51 -8.94 -9.47
C PRO A 26 -21.47 -7.86 -9.97
N ASP A 27 -22.32 -7.40 -9.08
CA ASP A 27 -23.23 -6.27 -9.26
C ASP A 27 -22.83 -5.12 -8.32
N ARG A 28 -23.54 -3.99 -8.38
CA ARG A 28 -23.25 -2.84 -7.50
C ARG A 28 -23.39 -3.20 -6.02
N ALA A 29 -24.35 -4.03 -5.64
CA ALA A 29 -24.58 -4.40 -4.24
C ALA A 29 -23.42 -5.23 -3.67
N SER A 30 -22.96 -6.23 -4.40
CA SER A 30 -21.80 -7.06 -4.02
C SER A 30 -20.50 -6.26 -4.03
N LEU A 31 -20.30 -5.33 -4.97
CA LEU A 31 -19.16 -4.41 -4.96
C LEU A 31 -19.17 -3.49 -3.74
N ARG A 32 -20.34 -2.95 -3.38
CA ARG A 32 -20.50 -2.14 -2.16
C ARG A 32 -20.23 -2.94 -0.90
N ALA A 33 -20.74 -4.18 -0.82
CA ALA A 33 -20.47 -5.07 0.30
C ALA A 33 -18.96 -5.39 0.42
N ALA A 34 -18.29 -5.64 -0.71
CA ALA A 34 -16.84 -5.87 -0.74
C ALA A 34 -16.05 -4.62 -0.31
N ALA A 35 -16.50 -3.43 -0.70
CA ALA A 35 -15.90 -2.16 -0.26
C ALA A 35 -16.02 -1.99 1.26
N LEU A 36 -17.22 -2.16 1.82
CA LEU A 36 -17.44 -2.07 3.27
C LEU A 36 -16.62 -3.09 4.05
N ALA A 37 -16.56 -4.34 3.58
CA ALA A 37 -15.74 -5.38 4.20
C ALA A 37 -14.24 -5.05 4.19
N HIS A 38 -13.76 -4.37 3.14
CA HIS A 38 -12.38 -3.88 3.08
C HIS A 38 -12.14 -2.73 4.07
N LEU A 39 -13.01 -1.73 4.04
CA LEU A 39 -12.90 -0.51 4.86
C LEU A 39 -13.06 -0.80 6.36
N ALA A 40 -13.81 -1.83 6.74
CA ALA A 40 -13.92 -2.30 8.12
C ALA A 40 -12.57 -2.79 8.70
N ARG A 41 -11.59 -3.10 7.86
CA ARG A 41 -10.29 -3.68 8.27
C ARG A 41 -9.11 -2.79 7.95
N PHE A 42 -9.19 -1.99 6.88
CA PHE A 42 -8.05 -1.27 6.33
C PHE A 42 -8.45 0.15 5.92
N GLY A 43 -7.63 1.13 6.32
CA GLY A 43 -7.65 2.44 5.71
C GLY A 43 -7.02 2.39 4.30
N THR A 44 -7.67 3.00 3.33
CA THR A 44 -7.22 3.04 1.93
C THR A 44 -7.52 4.40 1.30
N THR A 45 -6.91 4.65 0.15
CA THR A 45 -7.23 5.77 -0.72
C THR A 45 -8.37 5.43 -1.68
N ARG A 46 -8.93 6.45 -2.33
CA ARG A 46 -9.88 6.34 -3.44
C ARG A 46 -9.37 5.38 -4.52
N ALA A 47 -8.15 5.61 -5.00
CA ALA A 47 -7.50 4.76 -6.01
C ALA A 47 -7.26 3.34 -5.48
N GLY A 48 -6.87 3.19 -4.22
CA GLY A 48 -6.66 1.89 -3.59
C GLY A 48 -7.95 1.07 -3.48
N LEU A 49 -9.07 1.72 -3.14
CA LEU A 49 -10.37 1.05 -3.08
C LEU A 49 -10.83 0.61 -4.48
N ALA A 50 -10.69 1.47 -5.49
CA ALA A 50 -10.98 1.12 -6.88
C ALA A 50 -10.22 -0.14 -7.31
N GLN A 51 -8.89 -0.19 -7.05
CA GLN A 51 -8.08 -1.36 -7.36
C GLN A 51 -8.51 -2.62 -6.59
N VAL A 52 -8.98 -2.50 -5.35
CA VAL A 52 -9.50 -3.64 -4.58
C VAL A 52 -10.73 -4.24 -5.27
N LEU A 53 -11.66 -3.37 -5.70
CA LEU A 53 -12.88 -3.77 -6.40
C LEU A 53 -12.59 -4.32 -7.79
N GLU A 54 -11.70 -3.68 -8.56
CA GLU A 54 -11.22 -4.19 -9.84
C GLU A 54 -10.61 -5.59 -9.70
N ARG A 55 -9.72 -5.79 -8.72
CA ARG A 55 -9.16 -7.13 -8.43
C ARG A 55 -10.24 -8.13 -8.07
N SER A 56 -11.34 -7.71 -7.43
CA SER A 56 -12.47 -8.61 -7.12
C SER A 56 -13.20 -9.06 -8.39
N VAL A 57 -13.41 -8.14 -9.33
CA VAL A 57 -14.00 -8.42 -10.65
C VAL A 57 -13.06 -9.32 -11.46
N GLN A 58 -11.76 -9.04 -11.48
CA GLN A 58 -10.78 -9.88 -12.18
C GLN A 58 -10.68 -11.29 -11.59
N ARG A 59 -10.78 -11.44 -10.27
CA ARG A 59 -10.86 -12.76 -9.62
C ARG A 59 -12.14 -13.51 -10.01
N TRP A 60 -13.26 -12.81 -10.19
CA TRP A 60 -14.47 -13.42 -10.72
C TRP A 60 -14.28 -13.84 -12.19
N ALA A 61 -13.77 -12.95 -13.04
CA ALA A 61 -13.54 -13.21 -14.46
C ALA A 61 -12.64 -14.43 -14.68
N ARG A 62 -11.55 -14.54 -13.92
CA ARG A 62 -10.66 -15.71 -13.97
C ARG A 62 -11.39 -17.00 -13.60
N ARG A 63 -12.21 -17.00 -12.54
CA ARG A 63 -13.01 -18.17 -12.17
C ARG A 63 -14.03 -18.53 -13.26
N ALA A 64 -14.62 -17.54 -13.93
CA ALA A 64 -15.56 -17.76 -15.03
C ALA A 64 -14.87 -18.43 -16.21
N ALA A 65 -13.67 -17.98 -16.58
CA ALA A 65 -12.86 -18.63 -17.60
C ALA A 65 -12.46 -20.06 -17.20
N GLU A 66 -12.01 -20.28 -15.95
CA GLU A 66 -11.70 -21.61 -15.41
C GLU A 66 -12.93 -22.55 -15.41
N ALA A 67 -14.14 -21.99 -15.33
CA ALA A 67 -15.42 -22.72 -15.41
C ALA A 67 -15.90 -22.98 -16.85
N GLY A 68 -15.13 -22.56 -17.86
CA GLY A 68 -15.45 -22.77 -19.28
C GLY A 68 -16.35 -21.68 -19.90
N ALA A 69 -16.54 -20.54 -19.24
CA ALA A 69 -17.27 -19.42 -19.85
C ALA A 69 -16.49 -18.85 -21.07
N PRO A 70 -17.16 -18.55 -22.20
CA PRO A 70 -16.51 -17.92 -23.34
C PRO A 70 -15.86 -16.58 -22.97
N ALA A 71 -14.68 -16.30 -23.52
CA ALA A 71 -13.94 -15.09 -23.21
C ALA A 71 -14.74 -13.80 -23.52
N ASP A 72 -15.45 -13.79 -24.66
CA ASP A 72 -16.28 -12.65 -25.08
C ASP A 72 -17.45 -12.42 -24.12
N ASP A 73 -18.08 -13.48 -23.62
CA ASP A 73 -19.15 -13.38 -22.63
C ASP A 73 -18.66 -12.82 -21.29
N VAL A 74 -17.47 -13.24 -20.85
CA VAL A 74 -16.84 -12.72 -19.64
C VAL A 74 -16.50 -11.24 -19.83
N ALA A 75 -15.90 -10.87 -20.97
CA ALA A 75 -15.57 -9.48 -21.29
C ALA A 75 -16.81 -8.58 -21.34
N ALA A 76 -17.89 -9.03 -21.98
CA ALA A 76 -19.17 -8.31 -22.05
C ALA A 76 -19.78 -8.07 -20.66
N ARG A 77 -19.58 -9.00 -19.71
CA ARG A 77 -20.03 -8.85 -18.32
C ARG A 77 -19.14 -7.94 -17.48
N VAL A 78 -17.82 -7.96 -17.72
CA VAL A 78 -16.85 -7.13 -16.98
C VAL A 78 -16.88 -5.66 -17.43
N GLY A 79 -17.01 -5.42 -18.74
CA GLY A 79 -16.91 -4.07 -19.33
C GLY A 79 -17.74 -3.00 -18.62
N PRO A 80 -19.03 -3.25 -18.33
CA PRO A 80 -19.88 -2.27 -17.63
C PRO A 80 -19.53 -2.03 -16.16
N LEU A 81 -18.82 -2.95 -15.49
CA LEU A 81 -18.59 -2.91 -14.05
C LEU A 81 -17.66 -1.78 -13.61
N GLY A 82 -16.83 -1.24 -14.52
CA GLY A 82 -15.99 -0.07 -14.22
C GLY A 82 -16.81 1.13 -13.72
N ARG A 83 -17.98 1.37 -14.32
CA ARG A 83 -18.89 2.44 -13.87
C ARG A 83 -19.44 2.17 -12.46
N ALA A 84 -19.82 0.92 -12.18
CA ALA A 84 -20.34 0.54 -10.87
C ALA A 84 -19.25 0.66 -9.78
N ILE A 85 -18.00 0.32 -10.10
CA ILE A 85 -16.85 0.52 -9.20
C ILE A 85 -16.68 2.00 -8.88
N ALA A 86 -16.66 2.88 -9.90
CA ALA A 86 -16.51 4.31 -9.70
C ALA A 86 -17.63 4.88 -8.80
N GLN A 87 -18.88 4.51 -9.06
CA GLN A 87 -20.03 4.93 -8.24
C GLN A 87 -19.91 4.48 -6.78
N VAL A 88 -19.52 3.22 -6.53
CA VAL A 88 -19.33 2.71 -5.17
C VAL A 88 -18.20 3.47 -4.47
N VAL A 89 -17.09 3.75 -5.17
CA VAL A 89 -15.98 4.53 -4.61
C VAL A 89 -16.42 5.96 -4.27
N ASP A 90 -17.15 6.62 -5.17
CA ASP A 90 -17.72 7.96 -4.93
C ASP A 90 -18.65 7.98 -3.71
N GLU A 91 -19.50 6.97 -3.57
CA GLU A 91 -20.37 6.81 -2.41
C GLU A 91 -19.56 6.63 -1.11
N MET A 92 -18.48 5.84 -1.13
CA MET A 92 -17.65 5.65 0.07
C MET A 92 -16.89 6.92 0.45
N VAL A 93 -16.47 7.73 -0.53
CA VAL A 93 -15.87 9.06 -0.29
C VAL A 93 -16.91 10.03 0.27
N ALA A 94 -18.10 10.10 -0.33
CA ALA A 94 -19.18 10.98 0.13
C ALA A 94 -19.66 10.66 1.56
N LEU A 95 -19.58 9.38 1.96
CA LEU A 95 -19.87 8.94 3.32
C LEU A 95 -18.71 9.19 4.32
N GLY A 96 -17.57 9.71 3.86
CA GLY A 96 -16.37 9.88 4.68
C GLY A 96 -15.66 8.58 5.06
N ALA A 97 -16.06 7.44 4.45
CA ALA A 97 -15.42 6.15 4.70
C ALA A 97 -14.05 6.03 3.99
N VAL A 98 -13.82 6.88 2.98
CA VAL A 98 -12.52 7.07 2.33
C VAL A 98 -12.19 8.56 2.36
N ASP A 99 -11.02 8.88 2.90
CA ASP A 99 -10.47 10.23 2.96
C ASP A 99 -8.97 10.15 2.63
N ASP A 100 -8.62 10.60 1.43
CA ASP A 100 -7.24 10.58 0.93
C ASP A 100 -6.33 11.53 1.71
N ALA A 101 -6.86 12.65 2.21
CA ALA A 101 -6.11 13.63 2.99
C ALA A 101 -5.77 13.06 4.37
N ALA A 102 -6.76 12.52 5.06
CA ALA A 102 -6.57 11.86 6.35
C ALA A 102 -5.64 10.65 6.24
N PHE A 103 -5.80 9.83 5.19
CA PHE A 103 -4.90 8.71 4.88
C PHE A 103 -3.47 9.21 4.67
N ALA A 104 -3.28 10.23 3.82
CA ALA A 104 -1.97 10.76 3.50
C ALA A 104 -1.26 11.35 4.72
N GLY A 105 -1.95 12.13 5.56
CA GLY A 105 -1.38 12.73 6.75
C GLY A 105 -0.98 11.69 7.79
N SER A 106 -1.88 10.74 8.07
CA SER A 106 -1.58 9.57 8.92
C SER A 106 -0.33 8.82 8.46
N ARG A 107 -0.27 8.55 7.15
CA ARG A 107 0.83 7.79 6.56
C ARG A 107 2.13 8.58 6.54
N ALA A 108 2.08 9.88 6.29
CA ALA A 108 3.23 10.77 6.33
C ALA A 108 3.87 10.81 7.72
N ARG A 109 3.08 11.01 8.78
CA ARG A 109 3.58 10.96 10.18
C ARG A 109 4.22 9.61 10.49
N SER A 110 3.51 8.53 10.21
CA SER A 110 3.97 7.17 10.50
C SER A 110 5.30 6.86 9.81
N LEU A 111 5.42 7.14 8.51
CA LEU A 111 6.63 6.85 7.75
C LEU A 111 7.81 7.72 8.19
N THR A 112 7.60 9.01 8.39
CA THR A 112 8.65 9.95 8.83
C THR A 112 9.22 9.54 10.19
N ARG A 113 8.35 9.16 11.15
CA ARG A 113 8.77 8.65 12.47
C ARG A 113 9.60 7.37 12.42
N THR A 114 9.54 6.62 11.31
CA THR A 114 10.37 5.43 11.06
C THR A 114 11.64 5.74 10.25
N GLY A 115 11.97 7.01 10.05
CA GLY A 115 13.17 7.47 9.35
C GLY A 115 13.03 7.38 7.83
N ARG A 116 11.88 7.80 7.28
CA ARG A 116 11.70 8.00 5.84
C ARG A 116 11.78 9.49 5.53
N SER A 117 12.55 9.82 4.48
CA SER A 117 12.63 11.18 3.96
C SER A 117 11.28 11.65 3.43
N ARG A 118 11.05 12.96 3.39
CA ARG A 118 9.87 13.56 2.77
C ARG A 118 9.68 13.10 1.33
N ARG A 119 10.77 12.98 0.56
CA ARG A 119 10.73 12.48 -0.82
C ARG A 119 10.28 11.02 -0.88
N ALA A 120 10.74 10.17 0.03
CA ALA A 120 10.30 8.78 0.09
C ALA A 120 8.82 8.67 0.51
N VAL A 121 8.36 9.53 1.41
CA VAL A 121 6.94 9.62 1.80
C VAL A 121 6.09 10.06 0.61
N GLN A 122 6.49 11.11 -0.11
CA GLN A 122 5.81 11.58 -1.32
C GLN A 122 5.67 10.45 -2.36
N ALA A 123 6.76 9.73 -2.65
CA ALA A 123 6.74 8.60 -3.57
C ALA A 123 5.81 7.47 -3.09
N HIS A 124 5.78 7.21 -1.78
CA HIS A 124 4.87 6.21 -1.20
C HIS A 124 3.40 6.60 -1.39
N LEU A 125 3.04 7.86 -1.18
CA LEU A 125 1.67 8.36 -1.35
C LEU A 125 1.24 8.38 -2.81
N ALA A 126 2.14 8.82 -3.71
CA ALA A 126 1.89 8.77 -5.15
C ALA A 126 1.65 7.33 -5.64
N ALA A 127 2.43 6.35 -5.15
CA ALA A 127 2.21 4.93 -5.45
C ALA A 127 0.87 4.38 -4.91
N ARG A 128 0.23 5.07 -3.96
CA ARG A 128 -1.14 4.78 -3.49
C ARG A 128 -2.22 5.54 -4.24
N GLY A 129 -1.84 6.29 -5.28
CA GLY A 129 -2.75 7.06 -6.12
C GLY A 129 -3.36 8.28 -5.42
N VAL A 130 -2.64 8.86 -4.44
CA VAL A 130 -3.01 10.17 -3.89
C VAL A 130 -2.56 11.26 -4.87
N GLU A 131 -3.46 12.18 -5.18
CA GLU A 131 -3.21 13.28 -6.11
C GLU A 131 -2.01 14.14 -5.70
N ALA A 132 -1.20 14.56 -6.67
CA ALA A 132 0.09 15.22 -6.42
C ALA A 132 -0.06 16.54 -5.64
N GLU A 133 -1.09 17.31 -5.95
CA GLU A 133 -1.41 18.56 -5.25
C GLU A 133 -1.77 18.31 -3.78
N LEU A 134 -2.64 17.32 -3.54
CA LEU A 134 -3.02 16.89 -2.19
C LEU A 134 -1.82 16.35 -1.40
N VAL A 135 -0.92 15.61 -2.04
CA VAL A 135 0.32 15.16 -1.40
C VAL A 135 1.18 16.36 -0.99
N GLY A 136 1.29 17.38 -1.83
CA GLY A 136 2.02 18.61 -1.53
C GLY A 136 1.50 19.28 -0.26
N SER A 137 0.20 19.63 -0.25
CA SER A 137 -0.45 20.32 0.86
C SER A 137 -0.39 19.51 2.16
N VAL A 138 -0.74 18.21 2.11
CA VAL A 138 -0.73 17.35 3.29
C VAL A 138 0.67 17.22 3.88
N LEU A 139 1.71 17.14 3.04
CA LEU A 139 3.09 17.07 3.55
C LEU A 139 3.53 18.39 4.18
N ASP A 140 3.12 19.54 3.64
CA ASP A 140 3.43 20.84 4.25
C ASP A 140 2.70 21.00 5.60
N GLU A 141 1.42 20.62 5.68
CA GLU A 141 0.65 20.65 6.92
C GLU A 141 1.16 19.66 7.96
N THR A 142 1.57 18.45 7.53
CA THR A 142 1.88 17.35 8.44
C THR A 142 3.35 17.31 8.85
N LEU A 143 4.26 17.64 7.95
CA LEU A 143 5.71 17.56 8.15
C LEU A 143 6.36 18.95 8.23
N GLY A 144 5.56 20.01 8.28
CA GLY A 144 6.03 21.40 8.23
C GLY A 144 6.29 21.86 6.80
N ALA A 145 6.11 23.17 6.56
CA ALA A 145 6.44 23.78 5.29
C ALA A 145 7.94 23.64 4.98
N ARG A 146 8.33 23.76 3.71
CA ARG A 146 9.74 23.62 3.23
C ARG A 146 10.74 24.68 3.72
N GLY A 147 10.49 25.30 4.87
CA GLY A 147 11.42 26.15 5.62
C GLY A 147 11.98 25.41 6.83
N GLN A 148 12.11 26.12 7.94
CA GLN A 148 12.75 25.61 9.15
C GLN A 148 12.02 24.40 9.75
N GLU A 149 10.70 24.43 9.84
CA GLU A 149 9.91 23.34 10.42
C GLU A 149 10.10 22.03 9.63
N GLY A 150 9.99 22.09 8.29
CA GLY A 150 10.22 20.94 7.44
C GLY A 150 11.66 20.42 7.50
N ALA A 151 12.64 21.32 7.66
CA ALA A 151 14.04 20.94 7.81
C ALA A 151 14.29 20.18 9.12
N GLU A 152 13.70 20.63 10.24
CA GLU A 152 13.79 19.94 11.53
C GLU A 152 13.14 18.55 11.49
N MET A 153 11.98 18.42 10.84
CA MET A 153 11.31 17.13 10.66
C MET A 153 12.12 16.17 9.78
N GLU A 154 12.69 16.67 8.68
CA GLU A 154 13.57 15.88 7.79
C GLU A 154 14.85 15.43 8.52
N LEU A 155 15.44 16.30 9.34
CA LEU A 155 16.61 16.00 10.16
C LEU A 155 16.30 14.93 11.21
N GLY A 156 15.17 15.02 11.91
CA GLY A 156 14.71 13.98 12.83
C GLY A 156 14.56 12.62 12.14
N ALA A 157 13.98 12.59 10.94
CA ALA A 157 13.85 11.36 10.15
C ALA A 157 15.22 10.80 9.71
N ALA A 158 16.15 11.67 9.33
CA ALA A 158 17.52 11.31 8.98
C ALA A 158 18.26 10.68 10.17
N LEU A 159 18.10 11.22 11.38
CA LEU A 159 18.66 10.66 12.61
C LEU A 159 18.07 9.28 12.92
N VAL A 160 16.75 9.08 12.76
CA VAL A 160 16.13 7.75 12.94
C VAL A 160 16.69 6.74 11.92
N PHE A 161 16.91 7.18 10.68
CA PHE A 161 17.55 6.34 9.67
C PHE A 161 18.98 5.96 10.06
N ALA A 162 19.79 6.92 10.53
CA ALA A 162 21.15 6.70 11.00
C ALA A 162 21.20 5.74 12.20
N ARG A 163 20.26 5.88 13.16
CA ARG A 163 20.13 4.99 14.31
C ARG A 163 19.90 3.54 13.90
N ARG A 164 18.97 3.31 12.97
CA ARG A 164 18.66 1.96 12.48
C ARG A 164 19.85 1.33 11.73
N ARG A 165 20.79 2.15 11.25
CA ARG A 165 22.04 1.75 10.60
C ARG A 165 23.24 1.71 11.55
N ARG A 166 23.07 2.08 12.83
CA ARG A 166 24.14 2.23 13.83
C ARG A 166 25.30 3.09 13.31
N ALA A 167 24.95 4.26 12.78
CA ALA A 167 25.87 5.18 12.13
C ALA A 167 25.84 6.57 12.78
N GLY A 168 26.91 7.34 12.57
CA GLY A 168 27.06 8.69 13.14
C GLY A 168 26.95 8.66 14.66
N PRO A 169 26.06 9.46 15.28
CA PRO A 169 25.88 9.50 16.74
C PRO A 169 25.50 8.15 17.38
N PHE A 170 25.06 7.18 16.57
CA PHE A 170 24.63 5.86 17.04
C PHE A 170 25.61 4.74 16.69
N ALA A 171 26.82 5.08 16.26
CA ALA A 171 27.87 4.10 16.00
C ALA A 171 28.36 3.47 17.32
N PRO A 172 28.65 2.15 17.34
CA PRO A 172 29.22 1.52 18.51
C PRO A 172 30.63 2.06 18.81
N PRO A 173 31.05 2.09 20.09
CA PRO A 173 32.41 2.39 20.46
C PRO A 173 33.42 1.48 19.75
N GLY A 174 34.53 2.04 19.25
CA GLY A 174 35.58 1.28 18.56
C GLY A 174 35.31 0.96 17.09
N ALA A 175 34.29 1.58 16.48
CA ALA A 175 34.01 1.45 15.05
C ALA A 175 34.93 2.34 14.17
N ASP A 176 36.23 2.44 14.49
CA ASP A 176 37.12 3.42 13.89
C ASP A 176 37.88 2.91 12.65
N ASP A 177 38.23 1.61 12.58
CA ASP A 177 39.13 1.08 11.54
C ASP A 177 38.63 1.21 10.08
N ASP A 178 37.32 1.38 9.86
CA ASP A 178 36.71 1.70 8.55
C ASP A 178 35.70 2.86 8.63
N GLY A 179 35.87 3.78 9.59
CA GLY A 179 34.89 4.85 9.86
C GLY A 179 34.50 5.65 8.61
N ALA A 180 35.48 6.04 7.79
CA ALA A 180 35.24 6.79 6.55
C ALA A 180 34.50 5.98 5.48
N VAL A 181 34.83 4.68 5.32
CA VAL A 181 34.17 3.79 4.36
C VAL A 181 32.73 3.52 4.80
N ARG A 182 32.51 3.28 6.09
CA ARG A 182 31.17 3.13 6.69
C ARG A 182 30.35 4.39 6.50
N ARG A 183 30.89 5.56 6.83
CA ARG A 183 30.23 6.86 6.65
C ARG A 183 29.80 7.06 5.20
N ARG A 184 30.70 6.82 4.23
CA ARG A 184 30.38 6.92 2.79
C ARG A 184 29.22 6.00 2.40
N LYS A 185 29.27 4.72 2.80
CA LYS A 185 28.19 3.76 2.51
C LYS A 185 26.83 4.20 3.08
N VAL A 186 26.83 4.81 4.28
CA VAL A 186 25.61 5.32 4.89
C VAL A 186 25.09 6.55 4.16
N LEU A 187 25.94 7.49 3.78
CA LEU A 187 25.56 8.65 2.96
C LEU A 187 24.94 8.22 1.62
N GLU A 188 25.54 7.24 0.95
CA GLU A 188 24.95 6.69 -0.28
C GLU A 188 23.58 6.02 -0.03
N ALA A 189 23.42 5.33 1.10
CA ALA A 189 22.14 4.74 1.49
C ALA A 189 21.09 5.82 1.81
N MET A 190 21.48 6.93 2.44
CA MET A 190 20.60 8.07 2.72
C MET A 190 20.19 8.79 1.45
N ALA A 191 21.10 8.97 0.48
CA ALA A 191 20.78 9.53 -0.82
C ALA A 191 19.76 8.67 -1.58
N ARG A 192 19.93 7.34 -1.59
CA ARG A 192 18.93 6.40 -2.17
C ARG A 192 17.61 6.42 -1.40
N ALA A 193 17.65 6.67 -0.10
CA ALA A 193 16.47 6.86 0.72
C ALA A 193 15.80 8.24 0.55
N GLY A 194 16.39 9.15 -0.25
CA GLY A 194 15.81 10.43 -0.63
C GLY A 194 16.18 11.62 0.26
N PHE A 195 17.12 11.45 1.19
CA PHE A 195 17.62 12.56 2.02
C PHE A 195 18.56 13.46 1.22
N GLY A 196 18.48 14.77 1.47
CA GLY A 196 19.46 15.73 0.97
C GLY A 196 20.85 15.53 1.59
N ARG A 197 21.91 15.90 0.86
CA ARG A 197 23.30 15.75 1.32
C ARG A 197 23.53 16.45 2.66
N ALA A 198 23.16 17.73 2.76
CA ALA A 198 23.37 18.53 3.95
C ALA A 198 22.68 17.93 5.19
N THR A 199 21.43 17.49 5.06
CA THR A 199 20.69 16.82 6.15
C THR A 199 21.34 15.49 6.54
N ALA A 200 21.82 14.72 5.57
CA ALA A 200 22.49 13.45 5.84
C ALA A 200 23.81 13.64 6.58
N GLU A 201 24.63 14.61 6.17
CA GLU A 201 25.88 14.96 6.85
C GLU A 201 25.59 15.49 8.27
N ALA A 202 24.66 16.45 8.40
CA ALA A 202 24.24 16.99 9.69
C ALA A 202 23.76 15.89 10.65
N ALA A 203 23.02 14.90 10.16
CA ALA A 203 22.55 13.78 10.99
C ALA A 203 23.69 12.83 11.42
N LEU A 204 24.71 12.63 10.58
CA LEU A 204 25.82 11.73 10.88
C LEU A 204 26.88 12.36 11.77
N ASP A 205 27.04 13.67 11.68
CA ASP A 205 28.07 14.42 12.41
C ASP A 205 27.51 15.07 13.70
N MET A 206 26.24 14.82 14.04
CA MET A 206 25.57 15.34 15.23
C MET A 206 26.10 14.70 16.52
N ASP A 207 26.10 15.48 17.61
CA ASP A 207 26.34 14.96 18.95
C ASP A 207 25.27 13.91 19.35
N PRO A 208 25.66 12.80 20.02
CA PRO A 208 24.71 11.76 20.43
C PRO A 208 23.57 12.22 21.32
N ALA A 209 23.81 13.11 22.30
CA ALA A 209 22.76 13.59 23.19
C ALA A 209 21.79 14.51 22.43
N GLU A 210 22.35 15.41 21.62
CA GLU A 210 21.57 16.30 20.76
C GLU A 210 20.69 15.53 19.76
N ALA A 211 21.22 14.43 19.22
CA ALA A 211 20.52 13.55 18.29
C ALA A 211 19.34 12.80 18.95
N GLU A 212 19.50 12.36 20.20
CA GLU A 212 18.43 11.74 20.98
C GLU A 212 17.29 12.74 21.23
N ASP A 213 17.61 13.96 21.68
CA ASP A 213 16.64 15.00 21.98
C ASP A 213 15.79 15.37 20.75
N ARG A 214 16.42 15.50 19.57
CA ARG A 214 15.70 15.77 18.31
C ARG A 214 14.77 14.63 17.90
N ILE A 215 15.21 13.39 18.07
CA ILE A 215 14.34 12.24 17.77
C ILE A 215 13.14 12.20 18.71
N ILE A 216 13.32 12.52 19.99
CA ILE A 216 12.24 12.60 20.97
C ILE A 216 11.26 13.72 20.56
N ARG A 217 11.77 14.92 20.27
CA ARG A 217 10.95 16.07 19.85
C ARG A 217 10.10 15.75 18.61
N MET A 218 10.70 15.19 17.56
CA MET A 218 10.00 14.81 16.33
C MET A 218 8.90 13.75 16.58
N LYS A 219 9.09 12.86 17.56
CA LYS A 219 8.12 11.79 17.84
C LYS A 219 6.97 12.24 18.74
N THR A 220 7.14 13.31 19.49
CA THR A 220 6.13 13.86 20.41
C THR A 220 5.26 14.92 19.74
N THR A 221 5.74 15.48 18.63
CA THR A 221 4.97 16.35 17.71
C THR A 221 4.11 15.50 16.78
#